data_AF-A0A661WFI3-F1
#
_entry.id   AF-A0A661WFI3-F1
#
_cell.length_a   1.000
_cell.length_b   1.000
_cell.length_c   1.000
_cell.angle_alpha   90.00
_cell.angle_beta   90.00
_cell.angle_gamma   90.00
#
_symmetry.space_group_name_H-M   'P 1'
#
loop_
_entity.id
_entity.type
_entity.pdbx_description
1 polymer ?
#
loop_
_entity_poly.entity_id
_entity_poly.type
_entity_poly.pdbx_seq_one_letter_code
_entity_poly.pdbx_strand_id
1 'polypeptide(L)'
;MHKNIVYYKTDRGNILGVGDSIIVKFHNLAEYENITKKYSLREIKEIYLGVYLFELEDIENILLICDELYNDENIVYAHPNFIKSIEKR
;
A
#
# COMPACT_ATOMS: atom_id res chain seq x y z
N MET A 1 4.30 13.71 -1.70
CA MET A 1 3.22 14.40 -1.00
C MET A 1 1.99 13.53 -1.14
N HIS A 2 1.41 13.07 -0.04
CA HIS A 2 0.13 12.33 -0.09
C HIS A 2 -0.97 13.32 -0.44
N LYS A 3 -1.73 13.02 -1.50
CA LYS A 3 -2.85 13.87 -1.89
C LYS A 3 -4.06 13.61 -1.01
N ASN A 4 -4.22 12.37 -0.54
CA ASN A 4 -5.32 11.92 0.29
C ASN A 4 -4.83 11.11 1.50
N ILE A 5 -5.56 11.19 2.62
CA ILE A 5 -5.30 10.43 3.85
C ILE A 5 -6.62 9.84 4.36
N VAL A 6 -6.65 8.52 4.56
CA VAL A 6 -7.77 7.82 5.23
C VAL A 6 -7.36 7.47 6.65
N TYR A 7 -8.28 7.64 7.60
CA TYR A 7 -8.03 7.38 9.01
C TYR A 7 -8.79 6.15 9.50
N TYR A 8 -8.06 5.24 10.14
CA TYR A 8 -8.59 4.01 10.72
C TYR A 8 -8.51 4.08 12.24
N LYS A 9 -9.49 3.49 12.93
CA LYS A 9 -9.46 3.33 14.39
C LYS A 9 -9.06 1.90 14.73
N THR A 10 -8.01 1.77 15.53
CA THR A 10 -7.56 0.47 16.05
C THR A 10 -8.42 0.00 17.23
N ASP A 11 -8.36 -1.29 17.53
CA ASP A 11 -8.95 -1.93 18.72
C ASP A 11 -8.54 -1.25 20.04
N ARG A 12 -7.31 -0.71 20.10
CA ARG A 12 -6.76 0.04 21.23
C ARG A 12 -7.20 1.50 21.27
N GLY A 13 -8.06 1.94 20.36
CA GLY A 13 -8.55 3.31 20.28
C GLY A 13 -7.60 4.31 19.61
N ASN A 14 -6.42 3.87 19.14
CA ASN A 14 -5.50 4.72 18.39
C ASN A 14 -6.07 5.04 17.00
N ILE A 15 -5.76 6.23 16.49
CA ILE A 15 -6.07 6.64 15.12
C ILE A 15 -4.82 6.42 14.26
N LEU A 16 -5.00 5.76 13.12
CA LEU A 16 -3.95 5.45 12.16
C LEU A 16 -4.27 6.14 10.84
N GLY A 17 -3.40 7.06 10.42
CA GLY A 17 -3.47 7.66 9.09
C GLY A 17 -2.80 6.76 8.06
N VAL A 18 -3.43 6.62 6.90
CA VAL A 18 -2.92 5.87 5.75
C VAL A 18 -2.97 6.77 4.53
N GLY A 19 -1.84 6.91 3.83
CA GLY A 19 -1.77 7.68 2.59
C GLY A 19 -2.25 6.89 1.38
N ASP A 20 -2.29 7.56 0.23
CA ASP A 20 -2.62 7.04 -1.11
C ASP A 20 -1.55 6.13 -1.73
N SER A 21 -0.64 5.55 -0.94
CA SER A 21 0.48 4.78 -1.49
C SER A 21 0.72 3.48 -0.73
N ILE A 22 1.22 2.49 -1.44
CA ILE A 22 1.56 1.16 -0.93
C ILE A 22 2.99 0.82 -1.30
N ILE A 23 3.63 0.04 -0.43
CA ILE A 23 4.95 -0.53 -0.66
C ILE A 23 4.75 -2.00 -0.94
N VAL A 24 5.23 -2.47 -2.09
CA VAL A 24 5.05 -3.85 -2.54
C VAL A 24 6.41 -4.43 -2.90
N LYS A 25 6.69 -5.64 -2.42
CA LYS A 25 7.88 -6.41 -2.77
C LYS A 25 7.48 -7.65 -3.53
N PHE A 26 7.99 -7.79 -4.74
CA PHE A 26 7.78 -8.97 -5.57
C PHE A 26 8.87 -10.04 -5.34
N HIS A 27 8.47 -11.31 -5.42
CA HIS A 27 9.40 -12.45 -5.49
C HIS A 27 10.23 -12.39 -6.78
N ASN A 28 9.56 -12.12 -7.89
CA ASN A 28 10.14 -11.92 -9.21
C ASN A 28 9.24 -10.95 -10.02
N LEU A 29 9.74 -10.38 -11.12
CA LEU A 29 9.01 -9.37 -11.90
C LEU A 29 8.14 -9.95 -13.02
N ALA A 30 7.93 -11.27 -13.08
CA ALA A 30 7.17 -11.88 -14.18
C ALA A 30 5.71 -11.41 -14.20
N GLU A 31 5.09 -11.27 -13.02
CA GLU A 31 3.69 -10.84 -12.86
C GLU A 31 3.55 -9.33 -12.60
N TYR A 32 4.64 -8.56 -12.69
CA TYR A 32 4.66 -7.13 -12.37
C TYR A 32 3.60 -6.35 -13.14
N GLU A 33 3.56 -6.51 -14.47
CA GLU A 33 2.60 -5.79 -15.31
C GLU A 33 1.16 -6.23 -15.06
N ASN A 34 0.93 -7.51 -14.78
CA ASN A 34 -0.40 -8.05 -14.54
C ASN A 34 -0.97 -7.53 -13.23
N ILE A 35 -0.17 -7.56 -12.16
CA ILE A 35 -0.56 -7.07 -10.83
C ILE A 35 -0.80 -5.55 -10.87
N THR A 36 0.11 -4.79 -11.48
CA THR A 36 -0.03 -3.33 -11.55
C THR A 36 -1.26 -2.91 -12.35
N LYS A 37 -1.59 -3.59 -13.45
CA LYS A 37 -2.82 -3.34 -14.21
C LYS A 37 -4.08 -3.78 -13.46
N LYS A 38 -4.06 -4.94 -12.81
CA LYS A 38 -5.22 -5.51 -12.08
C LYS A 38 -5.71 -4.58 -10.97
N TYR A 39 -4.78 -3.98 -10.22
CA TYR A 39 -5.09 -3.12 -9.08
C TYR A 39 -4.94 -1.63 -9.39
N SER A 40 -4.81 -1.24 -10.68
CA SER A 40 -4.61 0.15 -11.10
C SER A 40 -3.48 0.86 -10.34
N LEU A 41 -2.37 0.15 -10.12
CA LEU A 41 -1.22 0.67 -9.38
C LEU A 41 -0.39 1.57 -10.29
N ARG A 42 -0.21 2.83 -9.89
CA ARG A 42 0.72 3.73 -10.55
C ARG A 42 2.07 3.66 -9.87
N GLU A 43 3.09 3.17 -10.57
CA GLU A 43 4.45 3.18 -10.04
C GLU A 43 4.92 4.62 -9.79
N ILE A 44 5.35 4.90 -8.56
CA ILE A 44 6.02 6.16 -8.21
C ILE A 44 7.53 5.98 -8.41
N LYS A 45 8.09 4.90 -7.84
CA LYS A 45 9.51 4.54 -7.94
C LYS A 45 9.79 3.14 -7.41
N GLU A 46 10.89 2.56 -7.87
CA GLU A 46 11.58 1.49 -7.16
C GLU A 46 12.34 2.08 -5.94
N ILE A 47 12.11 1.52 -4.75
CA ILE A 47 12.76 1.93 -3.50
C ILE A 47 14.07 1.15 -3.30
N TYR A 48 14.03 -0.14 -3.61
CA TYR A 48 15.12 -1.10 -3.48
C TYR A 48 14.83 -2.29 -4.40
N LEU A 49 15.81 -3.15 -4.69
CA LEU A 49 15.71 -4.28 -5.62
C LEU A 49 14.38 -5.05 -5.50
N GLY A 50 13.46 -4.83 -6.44
CA GLY A 50 12.13 -5.46 -6.50
C GLY A 50 11.10 -4.98 -5.46
N VAL A 51 11.41 -3.91 -4.72
CA VAL A 51 10.54 -3.18 -3.78
C VAL A 51 10.10 -1.88 -4.45
N TYR A 52 8.81 -1.72 -4.66
CA TYR A 52 8.25 -0.57 -5.35
C TYR A 52 7.32 0.22 -4.43
N LEU A 53 7.29 1.53 -4.65
CA LEU A 53 6.27 2.43 -4.13
C LEU A 53 5.24 2.65 -5.24
N PHE A 54 4.00 2.29 -4.96
CA PHE A 54 2.87 2.54 -5.85
C PHE A 54 1.93 3.56 -5.25
N GLU A 55 1.28 4.34 -6.10
CA GLU A 55 0.12 5.15 -5.79
C GLU A 55 -1.15 4.41 -6.22
N LEU A 56 -2.17 4.50 -5.38
CA LEU A 56 -3.50 3.97 -5.65
C LEU A 56 -4.45 5.10 -6.04
N GLU A 57 -5.30 4.84 -7.03
CA GLU A 57 -6.43 5.72 -7.31
C GLU A 57 -7.53 5.57 -6.24
N ASP A 58 -7.77 4.34 -5.77
CA ASP A 58 -8.77 4.01 -4.76
C ASP A 58 -8.14 3.87 -3.37
N ILE A 59 -8.11 4.99 -2.63
CA ILE A 59 -7.57 5.02 -1.25
C ILE A 59 -8.52 4.37 -0.23
N GLU A 60 -9.83 4.29 -0.50
CA GLU A 60 -10.80 3.75 0.45
C GLU A 60 -10.61 2.23 0.65
N ASN A 61 -10.18 1.54 -0.40
CA ASN A 61 -9.93 0.11 -0.40
C ASN A 61 -8.46 -0.27 -0.16
N ILE A 62 -7.60 0.67 0.25
CA ILE A 62 -6.15 0.42 0.36
C ILE A 62 -5.79 -0.78 1.25
N LEU A 63 -6.48 -0.96 2.38
CA LEU A 63 -6.21 -2.09 3.27
C LEU A 63 -6.62 -3.42 2.64
N LEU A 64 -7.75 -3.45 1.94
CA LEU A 64 -8.22 -4.63 1.22
C LEU A 64 -7.25 -5.00 0.08
N ILE A 65 -6.83 -4.01 -0.71
CA ILE A 65 -5.87 -4.22 -1.79
C ILE A 65 -4.54 -4.74 -1.25
N CYS A 66 -4.05 -4.21 -0.12
CA CYS A 66 -2.84 -4.74 0.51
C CYS A 66 -3.01 -6.20 0.98
N ASP A 67 -4.17 -6.57 1.52
CA ASP A 67 -4.47 -7.94 1.93
C ASP A 67 -4.54 -8.89 0.71
N GLU A 68 -5.21 -8.48 -0.36
CA GLU A 68 -5.28 -9.25 -1.61
C GLU A 68 -3.90 -9.43 -2.26
N LEU A 69 -3.08 -8.38 -2.28
CA LEU A 69 -1.71 -8.44 -2.77
C LEU A 69 -0.85 -9.36 -1.89
N TYR A 70 -1.02 -9.31 -0.57
CA TYR A 70 -0.27 -10.18 0.34
C TYR A 70 -0.60 -11.67 0.14
N ASN A 71 -1.81 -11.99 -0.31
CA ASN A 71 -2.23 -13.35 -0.62
C ASN A 71 -1.79 -13.84 -2.02
N ASP A 72 -1.17 -12.99 -2.84
CA ASP A 72 -0.62 -13.37 -4.15
C ASP A 72 0.76 -14.03 -3.98
N GLU A 73 0.95 -15.21 -4.57
CA GLU A 73 2.19 -16.00 -4.46
C GLU A 73 3.43 -15.29 -5.04
N ASN A 74 3.24 -14.26 -5.87
CA ASN A 74 4.33 -13.48 -6.46
C ASN A 74 4.72 -12.27 -5.60
N ILE A 75 4.03 -12.03 -4.49
CA ILE A 75 4.27 -10.94 -3.56
C ILE A 75 4.86 -11.47 -2.26
N VAL A 76 6.00 -10.89 -1.85
CA VAL A 76 6.62 -11.17 -0.56
C VAL A 76 5.90 -10.41 0.55
N TYR A 77 5.58 -9.14 0.30
CA TYR A 77 4.79 -8.31 1.19
C TYR A 77 4.15 -7.14 0.43
N ALA A 78 3.01 -6.69 0.94
CA ALA A 78 2.33 -5.47 0.52
C ALA A 78 1.85 -4.72 1.75
N HIS A 79 2.26 -3.46 1.90
CA HIS A 79 1.92 -2.65 3.05
C HIS A 79 1.44 -1.26 2.64
N PRO A 80 0.38 -0.74 3.28
CA PRO A 80 0.03 0.65 3.12
C PRO A 80 1.13 1.54 3.71
N ASN A 81 1.34 2.69 3.08
CA ASN A 81 2.25 3.69 3.61
C ASN A 81 1.57 4.44 4.76
N PHE A 82 1.85 4.00 5.98
CA PHE A 82 1.27 4.56 7.18
C PHE A 82 1.81 5.96 7.47
N ILE A 83 0.89 6.91 7.65
CA ILE A 83 1.18 8.26 8.12
C ILE A 83 0.91 8.27 9.62
N LYS A 84 1.97 8.20 10.42
CA LYS A 84 1.85 8.20 11.87
C LYS A 84 1.63 9.63 12.40
N SER A 85 0.37 10.03 12.58
CA SER A 85 -0.06 11.09 13.53
C SER A 85 -1.48 10.73 13.97
N ILE A 86 -1.90 10.82 15.24
CA ILE A 86 -1.85 11.93 16.20
C ILE A 86 -1.85 11.33 17.62
N GLU A 87 -0.93 11.79 18.49
CA GLU A 87 -1.15 11.67 19.95
C GLU A 87 -2.32 12.57 20.33
N LYS A 88 -3.48 11.99 20.68
CA LYS A 88 -4.45 12.72 21.49
C LYS A 88 -3.87 12.75 22.92
N ARG A 89 -3.23 13.87 23.24
CA ARG A 89 -3.03 14.29 24.63
C ARG A 89 -4.38 14.54 25.30
#